data_AF-A0A238WZI6-F1
#
_entry.id   AF-A0A238WZI6-F1
#
_cell.length_a   1.000
_cell.length_b   1.000
_cell.length_c   1.000
_cell.angle_alpha   90.00
_cell.angle_beta   90.00
_cell.angle_gamma   90.00
#
_symmetry.space_group_name_H-M   'P 1'
#
loop_
_entity.id
_entity.type
_entity.pdbx_description
1 polymer ?
#
loop_
_entity_poly.entity_id
_entity_poly.type
_entity_poly.pdbx_seq_one_letter_code
_entity_poly.pdbx_strand_id
1 'polypeptide(L)'
;MVRLPLTPAELERGQRLGALLRRARGERSMLATALDARVSPETLRKIESGRVATPAFTTIAAIAGVLGLSLDEVWAEISRPERDVEPTGSGA
;
A
#
# COMPACT_ATOMS: atom_id res chain seq x y z
N MET A 1 -15.48 -19.46 -11.33
CA MET A 1 -15.78 -18.56 -10.20
C MET A 1 -15.73 -17.13 -10.73
N VAL A 2 -16.83 -16.37 -10.67
CA VAL A 2 -16.86 -14.98 -11.17
C VAL A 2 -16.08 -14.11 -10.19
N ARG A 3 -14.98 -13.51 -10.64
CA ARG A 3 -14.24 -12.52 -9.83
C ARG A 3 -15.07 -11.24 -9.85
N LEU A 4 -15.65 -10.87 -8.71
CA LEU A 4 -16.30 -9.58 -8.55
C LEU A 4 -15.28 -8.46 -8.84
N PRO A 5 -15.67 -7.40 -9.56
CA PRO A 5 -14.80 -6.26 -9.77
C PRO A 5 -14.49 -5.63 -8.41
N LEU A 6 -13.26 -5.15 -8.28
CA LEU A 6 -12.84 -4.42 -7.08
C LEU A 6 -13.63 -3.12 -7.00
N THR A 7 -14.06 -2.78 -5.78
CA THR A 7 -14.65 -1.49 -5.48
C THR A 7 -13.59 -0.38 -5.61
N PRO A 8 -13.99 0.87 -5.90
CA PRO A 8 -13.06 2.01 -5.89
C PRO A 8 -12.28 2.13 -4.58
N ALA A 9 -12.96 1.93 -3.44
CA ALA A 9 -12.35 1.95 -2.11
C ALA A 9 -11.30 0.83 -1.90
N GLU A 10 -11.44 -0.34 -2.52
CA GLU A 10 -10.41 -1.38 -2.50
C GLU A 10 -9.19 -1.00 -3.34
N LEU A 11 -9.42 -0.40 -4.50
CA LEU A 11 -8.34 0.06 -5.36
C LEU A 11 -7.54 1.19 -4.71
N GLU A 12 -8.22 2.17 -4.12
CA GLU A 12 -7.59 3.27 -3.38
C GLU A 12 -6.78 2.77 -2.19
N ARG A 13 -7.31 1.82 -1.40
CA ARG A 13 -6.55 1.20 -0.31
C ARG A 13 -5.27 0.55 -0.81
N GLY A 14 -5.33 -0.19 -1.91
CA GLY A 14 -4.16 -0.78 -2.56
C GLY A 14 -3.12 0.27 -3.01
N GLN A 15 -3.59 1.38 -3.57
CA GLN A 15 -2.72 2.49 -3.98
C GLN A 15 -2.04 3.17 -2.78
N ARG A 16 -2.80 3.46 -1.71
CA ARG A 16 -2.28 4.06 -0.47
C ARG A 16 -1.24 3.15 0.19
N LEU A 17 -1.52 1.85 0.25
CA LEU A 17 -0.59 0.84 0.74
C LEU A 17 0.70 0.83 -0.08
N GLY A 18 0.59 0.77 -1.41
CA GLY A 18 1.75 0.78 -2.30
C GLY A 18 2.62 2.02 -2.12
N ALA A 19 1.98 3.20 -2.05
CA ALA A 19 2.66 4.46 -1.81
C ALA A 19 3.35 4.50 -0.45
N LEU A 20 2.72 4.00 0.62
CA LEU A 20 3.31 3.91 1.96
C LEU A 20 4.58 3.05 1.94
N LEU A 21 4.50 1.84 1.39
CA LEU A 21 5.64 0.92 1.33
C LEU A 21 6.78 1.50 0.47
N ARG A 22 6.45 2.14 -0.65
CA ARG A 22 7.44 2.83 -1.49
C ARG A 22 8.16 3.94 -0.74
N ARG A 23 7.43 4.75 0.04
CA ARG A 23 8.01 5.81 0.88
C ARG A 23 8.92 5.23 1.95
N ALA A 24 8.48 4.19 2.66
CA ALA A 24 9.26 3.53 3.70
C ALA A 24 10.51 2.82 3.18
N ARG A 25 10.46 2.28 1.95
CA ARG A 25 11.67 1.75 1.29
C ARG A 25 12.71 2.85 1.02
N GLY A 26 12.26 4.07 0.70
CA GLY A 26 13.16 5.21 0.44
C GLY A 26 14.16 4.89 -0.67
N GLU A 27 15.44 5.06 -0.37
CA GLU A 27 16.57 4.79 -1.28
C GLU A 27 17.05 3.33 -1.24
N ARG A 28 16.47 2.47 -0.38
CA ARG A 28 16.85 1.04 -0.34
C ARG A 28 16.56 0.38 -1.68
N SER A 29 17.45 -0.50 -2.11
CA SER A 29 17.29 -1.27 -3.35
C SER A 29 16.00 -2.10 -3.32
N MET A 30 15.22 -2.01 -4.40
CA MET A 30 14.03 -2.84 -4.61
C MET A 30 14.39 -4.33 -4.60
N LEU A 31 15.52 -4.70 -5.21
CA LEU A 31 15.97 -6.08 -5.26
C LEU A 31 16.32 -6.59 -3.86
N ALA A 32 17.12 -5.84 -3.10
CA ALA A 32 17.52 -6.24 -1.75
C ALA A 32 16.29 -6.38 -0.83
N THR A 33 15.42 -5.36 -0.82
CA THR A 33 14.19 -5.37 -0.01
C THR A 33 13.30 -6.57 -0.33
N ALA A 34 13.15 -6.90 -1.63
CA ALA A 34 12.34 -8.04 -2.05
C ALA A 34 12.94 -9.38 -1.59
N LEU A 35 14.25 -9.55 -1.72
CA LEU A 35 14.95 -10.76 -1.29
C LEU A 35 14.88 -10.94 0.23
N ASP A 36 15.12 -9.88 0.99
CA ASP A 36 15.01 -9.89 2.47
C ASP A 36 13.58 -10.24 2.91
N ALA A 37 12.58 -9.74 2.20
CA ALA A 37 11.17 -10.03 2.46
C ALA A 37 10.72 -11.39 1.89
N ARG A 38 11.61 -12.13 1.21
CA ARG A 38 11.32 -13.40 0.54
C ARG A 38 10.16 -13.31 -0.46
N VAL A 39 10.10 -12.21 -1.21
CA VAL A 39 9.13 -11.98 -2.29
C VAL A 39 9.87 -11.72 -3.61
N SER A 40 9.21 -11.92 -4.73
CA SER A 40 9.82 -11.56 -6.02
C SER A 40 9.93 -10.02 -6.15
N PRO A 41 11.00 -9.48 -6.78
CA PRO A 41 11.09 -8.04 -7.06
C PRO A 41 9.91 -7.51 -7.88
N GLU A 42 9.34 -8.35 -8.75
CA GLU A 42 8.16 -8.01 -9.53
C GLU A 42 6.89 -7.91 -8.65
N THR A 43 6.75 -8.78 -7.64
CA THR A 43 5.68 -8.68 -6.64
C THR A 43 5.78 -7.36 -5.90
N LEU A 44 6.98 -7.03 -5.38
CA LEU A 44 7.20 -5.76 -4.68
C LEU A 44 6.90 -4.56 -5.59
N ARG A 45 7.35 -4.58 -6.85
CA ARG A 45 7.07 -3.53 -7.84
C ARG A 45 5.57 -3.33 -8.08
N LYS A 46 4.80 -4.42 -8.22
CA LYS A 46 3.35 -4.34 -8.43
C LYS A 46 2.63 -3.78 -7.21
N ILE A 47 3.07 -4.14 -6.01
CA ILE A 47 2.51 -3.62 -4.76
C ILE A 47 2.82 -2.13 -4.62
N GLU A 48 4.09 -1.72 -4.76
CA GLU A 48 4.50 -0.31 -4.62
C GLU A 48 3.85 0.62 -5.65
N SER A 49 3.53 0.11 -6.84
CA SER A 49 2.80 0.86 -7.87
C SER A 49 1.29 0.87 -7.68
N GLY A 50 0.76 0.25 -6.62
CA GLY A 50 -0.68 0.18 -6.36
C GLY A 50 -1.46 -0.71 -7.34
N ARG A 51 -0.76 -1.50 -8.17
CA ARG A 51 -1.39 -2.40 -9.17
C ARG A 51 -1.96 -3.69 -8.56
N VAL A 52 -1.72 -3.90 -7.27
CA VAL A 52 -2.28 -5.02 -6.49
C VAL A 52 -3.25 -4.42 -5.48
N ALA A 53 -4.55 -4.51 -5.76
CA ALA A 53 -5.57 -3.97 -4.85
C ALA A 53 -5.72 -4.80 -3.56
N THR A 54 -5.58 -6.13 -3.67
CA THR A 54 -5.74 -7.06 -2.55
C THR A 54 -4.50 -7.94 -2.39
N PRO A 55 -3.36 -7.37 -1.96
CA PRO A 55 -2.18 -8.16 -1.68
C PRO A 55 -2.41 -9.08 -0.48
N ALA A 56 -1.75 -10.23 -0.47
CA ALA A 56 -1.85 -11.16 0.64
C ALA A 56 -1.25 -10.54 1.92
N PHE A 57 -1.94 -10.71 3.05
CA PHE A 57 -1.49 -10.19 4.36
C PHE A 57 -0.05 -10.61 4.68
N THR A 58 0.28 -11.89 4.46
CA THR A 58 1.62 -12.43 4.73
C THR A 58 2.71 -11.74 3.91
N THR A 59 2.41 -11.36 2.67
CA THR A 59 3.32 -10.58 1.82
C THR A 59 3.55 -9.19 2.39
N ILE A 60 2.49 -8.51 2.83
CA ILE A 60 2.60 -7.18 3.44
C ILE A 60 3.35 -7.23 4.77
N ALA A 61 3.06 -8.23 5.62
CA ALA A 61 3.75 -8.44 6.88
C ALA A 61 5.26 -8.67 6.69
N ALA A 62 5.65 -9.48 5.70
CA ALA A 62 7.06 -9.72 5.39
C ALA A 62 7.78 -8.45 4.93
N ILE A 63 7.16 -7.66 4.04
CA ILE A 63 7.73 -6.40 3.56
C ILE A 63 7.82 -5.38 4.70
N ALA A 64 6.75 -5.23 5.50
CA ALA A 64 6.72 -4.31 6.64
C ALA A 64 7.82 -4.61 7.65
N GLY A 65 8.05 -5.90 7.96
CA GLY A 65 9.13 -6.33 8.85
C GLY A 65 10.52 -5.91 8.37
N VAL A 66 10.79 -6.06 7.07
CA VAL A 66 12.07 -5.62 6.46
C VAL A 66 12.22 -4.10 6.46
N LEU A 67 11.13 -3.38 6.26
CA LEU A 67 11.12 -1.91 6.23
C LEU A 67 11.10 -1.28 7.62
N GLY A 68 10.92 -2.07 8.69
CA GLY A 68 10.79 -1.60 10.06
C GLY A 68 9.47 -0.84 10.32
N LEU A 69 8.41 -1.19 9.59
CA LEU A 69 7.08 -0.60 9.76
C LEU A 69 6.22 -1.44 10.70
N SER A 70 5.44 -0.77 11.57
CA SER A 70 4.38 -1.44 12.31
C SER A 70 3.18 -1.74 11.41
N LEU A 71 2.57 -2.91 11.57
CA LEU A 71 1.32 -3.23 10.87
C LEU A 71 0.15 -2.36 11.33
N ASP A 72 0.19 -1.86 12.58
CA ASP A 72 -0.80 -0.91 13.07
C ASP A 72 -0.69 0.45 12.36
N GLU A 73 0.54 0.92 12.10
CA GLU A 73 0.79 2.14 11.33
C GLU A 73 0.35 1.98 9.87
N VAL A 74 0.63 0.82 9.27
CA VAL A 74 0.16 0.49 7.93
C VAL A 74 -1.36 0.51 7.88
N TRP A 75 -2.03 -0.12 8.85
CA TRP A 75 -3.48 -0.15 8.93
C TRP A 75 -4.09 1.25 9.10
N ALA A 76 -3.52 2.08 9.98
CA ALA A 76 -3.99 3.43 10.23
C ALA A 76 -3.92 4.32 8.98
N GLU A 77 -2.86 4.19 8.18
CA GLU A 77 -2.69 4.96 6.94
C GLU A 77 -3.68 4.52 5.85
N ILE A 78 -3.87 3.21 5.65
CA ILE A 78 -4.75 2.72 4.57
C ILE A 78 -6.23 2.82 4.93
N SER A 79 -6.57 2.86 6.21
CA SER A 79 -7.96 2.95 6.70
C SER A 79 -8.45 4.37 6.91
N ARG A 80 -7.59 5.38 6.70
CA ARG A 80 -8.00 6.77 6.81
C ARG A 80 -9.18 7.02 5.86
N PRO A 81 -10.32 7.54 6.32
CA PRO A 81 -11.35 8.03 5.41
C PRO A 81 -10.70 9.06 4.49
N GLU A 82 -11.17 9.15 3.23
CA GLU A 82 -10.84 10.33 2.41
C GLU A 82 -11.09 11.53 3.31
N ARG A 83 -10.06 12.38 3.49
CA ARG A 83 -10.31 13.65 4.16
C ARG A 83 -11.44 14.29 3.38
N ASP A 84 -12.59 14.47 4.01
CA ASP A 84 -13.66 15.29 3.50
C ASP A 84 -12.97 16.54 2.96
N VAL A 85 -12.99 16.70 1.64
CA VAL A 85 -12.69 17.97 1.04
C VAL A 85 -13.79 18.86 1.58
N GLU A 86 -13.49 19.60 2.66
CA GLU A 86 -14.37 20.67 3.11
C GLU A 86 -14.74 21.47 1.87
N PRO A 87 -16.04 21.62 1.53
CA PRO A 87 -16.39 22.50 0.45
C PRO A 87 -15.82 23.86 0.86
N THR A 88 -14.88 24.37 0.07
CA THR A 88 -14.39 25.74 0.19
C THR A 88 -15.62 26.64 0.19
N GLY A 89 -16.09 26.99 1.38
CA GLY A 89 -17.09 28.01 1.60
C GLY A 89 -16.44 29.34 1.28
N SER A 90 -16.32 29.64 -0.01
CA SER A 90 -16.06 30.99 -0.46
C SER A 90 -17.39 31.71 -0.45
N GLY A 91 -17.70 32.33 0.69
CA GLY A 91 -18.63 33.43 0.73
C GLY A 91 -18.05 34.62 -0.04
N ALA A 92 -18.81 35.13 -1.00
CA ALA A 92 -18.87 36.51 -1.45
C ALA A 92 -20.06 36.66 -2.40
#